data_AF-A0A0B2VWQ4-F1
#
_entry.id   AF-A0A0B2VWQ4-F1
#
_cell.length_a   1.000
_cell.length_b   1.000
_cell.length_c   1.000
_cell.angle_alpha   90.00
_cell.angle_beta   90.00
_cell.angle_gamma   90.00
#
_symmetry.space_group_name_H-M   'P 1'
#
loop_
_entity.id
_entity.type
_entity.pdbx_description
1 polymer ?
#
loop_
_entity_poly.entity_id
_entity_poly.type
_entity_poly.pdbx_seq_one_letter_code
_entity_poly.pdbx_strand_id
1 'polypeptide(L)'
;MPSEDEYDLTSEQRANIETVRRLIGPEAASQKYCTPFNILRWINAYGNAEEGAKKLKRHLNIRKIKRLDSLEEQAEGIDEVISIYSPISILGRNKISDNKVVLFEMAGRIDIHGMVNSIQTTPFMNNRFRIMERVLRQINEMEEQTKRISGGVFVVDLDGLQLQTSLINILSGPYRIMWGTLLEQYPHIFSTIVVVNVPKFMNVLWTVCIPFITEEYRSKIIITSEKWRREILEYIDAECLPVYYGGTMVDKHGDQRCRSLIAVPPSTPFPSFKLIPKVELDVVSIPAGGKTVQMYRFEMGSRLEIFMQHDQEFTLIVLYSNDDCQENSWKEDELEEVYAGCERPALTTTDHWEWTVPYSGFYYFRYGNEKAWFKSVSVKYRINIITDERKLKAESIEEFFV
;
A
#
# COMPACT_ATOMS: atom_id res chain seq x y z
N MET A 1 -14.95 7.77 -25.61
CA MET A 1 -14.24 8.48 -24.52
C MET A 1 -14.58 9.96 -24.66
N PRO A 2 -14.72 10.73 -23.57
CA PRO A 2 -14.87 12.19 -23.65
C PRO A 2 -13.72 12.81 -24.46
N SER A 3 -13.93 13.98 -25.07
CA SER A 3 -12.82 14.70 -25.71
C SER A 3 -11.80 15.09 -24.64
N GLU A 4 -10.50 14.87 -24.88
CA GLU A 4 -9.47 15.23 -23.89
C GLU A 4 -9.42 16.74 -23.63
N ASP A 5 -9.94 17.55 -24.56
CA ASP A 5 -10.09 19.00 -24.42
C ASP A 5 -11.02 19.40 -23.25
N GLU A 6 -11.82 18.47 -22.72
CA GLU A 6 -12.69 18.71 -21.58
C GLU A 6 -11.93 18.74 -20.25
N TYR A 7 -10.77 18.07 -20.13
CA TYR A 7 -9.97 18.04 -18.90
C TYR A 7 -9.23 19.37 -18.70
N ASP A 8 -9.28 19.89 -17.48
CA ASP A 8 -8.53 21.08 -17.05
C ASP A 8 -7.05 20.75 -16.89
N LEU A 9 -6.35 20.74 -18.04
CA LEU A 9 -4.93 20.41 -18.18
C LEU A 9 -4.23 21.51 -18.98
N THR A 10 -3.05 21.92 -18.51
CA THR A 10 -2.18 22.82 -19.25
C THR A 10 -1.60 22.13 -20.48
N SER A 11 -1.14 22.91 -21.47
CA SER A 11 -0.48 22.36 -22.67
C SER A 11 0.75 21.51 -22.33
N GLU A 12 1.50 21.90 -21.29
CA GLU A 12 2.65 21.14 -20.80
C GLU A 12 2.23 19.79 -20.19
N GLN A 13 1.17 19.78 -19.38
CA GLN A 13 0.64 18.54 -18.81
C GLN A 13 0.17 17.58 -19.90
N ARG A 14 -0.52 18.09 -20.93
CA ARG A 14 -0.95 17.27 -22.08
C ARG A 14 0.24 16.65 -22.81
N ALA A 15 1.26 17.44 -23.14
CA ALA A 15 2.47 16.95 -23.81
C ALA A 15 3.21 15.88 -22.99
N ASN A 16 3.30 16.07 -21.67
CA ASN A 16 3.93 15.08 -20.78
C ASN A 16 3.09 13.79 -20.69
N ILE A 17 1.76 13.88 -20.64
CA ILE A 17 0.85 12.72 -20.64
C ILE A 17 0.99 11.93 -21.95
N GLU A 18 1.02 12.60 -23.10
CA GLU A 18 1.25 11.97 -24.41
C GLU A 18 2.61 11.26 -24.47
N THR A 19 3.65 11.89 -23.92
CA THR A 19 4.97 11.28 -23.80
C THR A 19 4.92 10.00 -22.99
N VAL A 20 4.27 10.00 -21.83
CA VAL A 20 4.10 8.79 -21.01
C VAL A 20 3.34 7.70 -21.78
N ARG A 21 2.23 8.03 -22.44
CA ARG A 21 1.43 7.07 -23.22
C ARG A 21 2.24 6.39 -24.31
N ARG A 22 3.10 7.14 -25.01
CA ARG A 22 4.02 6.60 -26.01
C ARG A 22 5.05 5.66 -25.38
N LEU A 23 5.61 6.02 -24.22
CA LEU A 23 6.62 5.23 -23.53
C LEU A 23 6.08 3.92 -22.92
N ILE A 24 4.86 3.93 -22.38
CA ILE A 24 4.25 2.72 -21.82
C ILE A 24 3.64 1.81 -22.90
N GLY A 25 3.38 2.35 -24.10
CA GLY A 25 2.82 1.63 -25.24
C GLY A 25 1.29 1.66 -25.29
N PRO A 26 0.69 1.42 -26.48
CA PRO A 26 -0.74 1.62 -26.72
C PRO A 26 -1.64 0.69 -25.89
N GLU A 27 -1.23 -0.56 -25.69
CA GLU A 27 -2.00 -1.52 -24.88
C GLU A 27 -2.10 -1.05 -23.42
N ALA A 28 -0.97 -0.73 -22.79
CA ALA A 28 -0.92 -0.20 -21.43
C ALA A 28 -1.68 1.12 -21.30
N ALA A 29 -1.48 2.05 -22.25
CA ALA A 29 -2.16 3.35 -22.27
C ALA A 29 -3.68 3.24 -22.43
N SER A 30 -4.19 2.14 -23.01
CA SER A 30 -5.63 1.91 -23.18
C SER A 30 -6.34 1.36 -21.93
N GLN A 31 -5.59 0.97 -20.90
CA GLN A 31 -6.18 0.45 -19.66
C GLN A 31 -7.03 1.54 -18.97
N LYS A 32 -8.15 1.14 -18.37
CA LYS A 32 -9.09 2.05 -17.67
C LYS A 32 -8.40 2.91 -16.60
N TYR A 33 -7.35 2.39 -15.97
CA TYR A 33 -6.55 3.12 -15.00
C TYR A 33 -5.86 4.37 -15.58
N CYS A 34 -5.43 4.32 -16.85
CA CYS A 34 -4.62 5.34 -17.52
C CYS A 34 -5.42 6.58 -17.95
N THR A 35 -6.22 7.12 -17.04
CA THR A 35 -6.82 8.46 -17.20
C THR A 35 -5.73 9.53 -17.23
N PRO A 36 -5.98 10.70 -17.83
CA PRO A 36 -5.01 11.80 -17.85
C PRO A 36 -4.49 12.17 -16.45
N PHE A 37 -5.37 12.20 -15.44
CA PHE A 37 -4.98 12.54 -14.08
C PHE A 37 -4.21 11.44 -13.36
N ASN A 38 -4.52 10.16 -13.57
CA ASN A 38 -3.70 9.10 -13.00
C ASN A 38 -2.30 9.12 -13.59
N ILE A 39 -2.15 9.28 -14.91
CA ILE A 39 -0.83 9.48 -15.54
C ILE A 39 -0.11 10.68 -14.93
N LEU A 40 -0.81 11.80 -14.75
CA LEU A 40 -0.24 13.02 -14.16
C LEU A 40 0.25 12.82 -12.71
N ARG A 41 -0.43 11.98 -11.91
CA ARG A 41 0.05 11.62 -10.55
C ARG A 41 1.42 10.94 -10.59
N TRP A 42 1.67 10.05 -11.55
CA TRP A 42 2.97 9.41 -11.72
C TRP A 42 4.03 10.41 -12.18
N ILE A 43 3.70 11.29 -13.13
CA ILE A 43 4.63 12.36 -13.57
C ILE A 43 5.03 13.24 -12.39
N ASN A 44 4.05 13.70 -11.60
CA ASN A 44 4.28 14.60 -10.47
C ASN A 44 5.05 13.94 -9.32
N ALA A 45 4.87 12.63 -9.09
CA ALA A 45 5.59 11.92 -8.03
C ALA A 45 7.06 11.66 -8.36
N TYR A 46 7.39 11.50 -9.65
CA TYR A 46 8.74 11.13 -10.09
C TYR A 46 9.44 12.22 -10.90
N GLY A 47 8.85 13.43 -10.94
CA GLY A 47 9.46 14.67 -11.42
C GLY A 47 9.45 14.88 -12.93
N ASN A 48 9.35 13.83 -13.75
CA ASN A 48 9.28 13.95 -15.20
C ASN A 48 8.53 12.78 -15.86
N ALA A 49 8.26 12.92 -17.16
CA ALA A 49 7.50 11.94 -17.94
C ALA A 49 8.23 10.59 -18.10
N GLU A 50 9.56 10.56 -18.21
CA GLU A 50 10.31 9.32 -18.42
C GLU A 50 10.31 8.43 -17.17
N GLU A 51 10.66 9.01 -16.02
CA GLU A 51 10.62 8.30 -14.73
C GLU A 51 9.18 7.96 -14.33
N GLY A 52 8.23 8.88 -14.57
CA GLY A 52 6.81 8.63 -14.38
C GLY A 52 6.32 7.43 -15.22
N ALA A 53 6.72 7.34 -16.49
CA ALA A 53 6.38 6.20 -17.36
C ALA A 53 6.98 4.88 -16.87
N LYS A 54 8.26 4.88 -16.42
CA LYS A 54 8.91 3.69 -15.86
C LYS A 54 8.16 3.16 -14.64
N LYS A 55 7.81 4.04 -13.71
CA LYS A 55 7.09 3.69 -12.48
C LYS A 55 5.65 3.28 -12.75
N LEU A 56 4.95 3.99 -13.64
CA LEU A 56 3.61 3.63 -14.08
C LEU A 56 3.59 2.24 -14.75
N LYS A 57 4.55 1.95 -15.66
CA LYS A 57 4.62 0.63 -16.32
C LYS A 57 4.73 -0.51 -15.31
N ARG A 58 5.57 -0.35 -14.29
CA ARG A 58 5.66 -1.32 -13.19
C ARG A 58 4.36 -1.39 -12.39
N HIS A 59 3.74 -0.25 -12.07
CA HIS A 59 2.45 -0.23 -11.37
C HIS A 59 1.36 -0.98 -12.16
N LEU A 60 1.25 -0.77 -13.48
CA LEU A 60 0.28 -1.49 -14.31
C LEU A 60 0.50 -3.01 -14.28
N ASN A 61 1.76 -3.46 -14.22
CA ASN A 61 2.06 -4.87 -13.98
C ASN A 61 1.60 -5.34 -12.59
N ILE A 62 1.85 -4.55 -11.54
CA ILE A 62 1.35 -4.83 -10.18
C ILE A 62 -0.18 -4.89 -10.16
N ARG A 63 -0.87 -3.98 -10.87
CA ARG A 63 -2.35 -4.01 -11.01
C ARG A 63 -2.81 -5.34 -11.58
N LYS A 64 -2.13 -5.88 -12.60
CA LYS A 64 -2.40 -7.20 -13.19
C LYS A 64 -2.15 -8.33 -12.18
N ILE A 65 -0.97 -8.37 -11.56
CA ILE A 65 -0.56 -9.42 -10.61
C ILE A 65 -1.53 -9.50 -9.42
N LYS A 66 -1.82 -8.35 -8.81
CA LYS A 66 -2.69 -8.23 -7.64
C LYS A 66 -4.17 -8.12 -8.01
N ARG A 67 -4.49 -8.11 -9.32
CA ARG A 67 -5.85 -7.98 -9.86
C ARG A 67 -6.63 -6.81 -9.25
N LEU A 68 -5.96 -5.66 -9.10
CA LEU A 68 -6.45 -4.50 -8.34
C LEU A 68 -7.82 -3.98 -8.84
N ASP A 69 -8.09 -4.07 -10.14
CA ASP A 69 -9.37 -3.64 -10.74
C ASP A 69 -10.58 -4.46 -10.25
N SER A 70 -10.34 -5.68 -9.77
CA SER A 70 -11.36 -6.63 -9.27
C SER A 70 -11.19 -6.99 -7.80
N LEU A 71 -10.29 -6.30 -7.08
CA LEU A 71 -9.91 -6.67 -5.72
C LEU A 71 -11.07 -6.62 -4.71
N GLU A 72 -12.10 -5.82 -5.00
CA GLU A 72 -13.33 -5.77 -4.21
C GLU A 72 -14.08 -7.11 -4.17
N GLU A 73 -14.03 -7.85 -5.27
CA GLU A 73 -14.73 -9.13 -5.46
C GLU A 73 -13.94 -10.31 -4.89
N GLN A 74 -12.69 -10.06 -4.44
CA GLN A 74 -11.78 -11.08 -3.95
C GLN A 74 -11.91 -11.23 -2.43
N ALA A 75 -12.33 -12.42 -2.01
CA ALA A 75 -12.31 -12.82 -0.60
C ALA A 75 -10.97 -13.45 -0.18
N GLU A 76 -10.20 -13.99 -1.14
CA GLU A 76 -8.99 -14.75 -0.86
C GLU A 76 -7.81 -13.84 -0.47
N GLY A 77 -7.06 -14.23 0.56
CA GLY A 77 -5.86 -13.50 0.99
C GLY A 77 -6.15 -12.15 1.65
N ILE A 78 -7.39 -11.87 2.07
CA ILE A 78 -7.76 -10.68 2.84
C ILE A 78 -8.19 -11.08 4.24
N ASP A 79 -7.62 -10.41 5.25
CA ASP A 79 -8.08 -10.52 6.63
C ASP A 79 -9.09 -9.41 6.94
N GLU A 80 -10.37 -9.80 7.07
CA GLU A 80 -11.46 -8.87 7.40
C GLU A 80 -11.35 -8.27 8.79
N VAL A 81 -10.64 -8.93 9.71
CA VAL A 81 -10.39 -8.39 11.06
C VAL A 81 -9.65 -7.06 10.97
N ILE A 82 -8.71 -6.93 10.02
CA ILE A 82 -7.94 -5.71 9.80
C ILE A 82 -8.87 -4.55 9.40
N SER A 83 -9.90 -4.80 8.61
CA SER A 83 -10.89 -3.78 8.23
C SER A 83 -11.76 -3.32 9.42
N ILE A 84 -11.95 -4.16 10.43
CA ILE A 84 -12.70 -3.81 11.65
C ILE A 84 -11.82 -2.98 12.60
N TYR A 85 -10.56 -3.36 12.77
CA TYR A 85 -9.64 -2.77 13.76
C TYR A 85 -8.85 -1.57 13.24
N SER A 86 -8.64 -1.45 11.94
CA SER A 86 -8.01 -0.29 11.28
C SER A 86 -8.83 0.16 10.07
N PRO A 87 -10.06 0.65 10.28
CA PRO A 87 -10.92 1.12 9.20
C PRO A 87 -10.48 2.50 8.69
N ILE A 88 -10.70 2.73 7.40
CA ILE A 88 -10.68 4.07 6.80
C ILE A 88 -12.06 4.29 6.18
N SER A 89 -12.76 5.32 6.65
CA SER A 89 -14.10 5.65 6.20
C SER A 89 -14.04 6.66 5.06
N ILE A 90 -14.88 6.49 4.04
CA ILE A 90 -15.03 7.44 2.94
C ILE A 90 -16.35 8.18 3.16
N LEU A 91 -16.29 9.48 3.45
CA LEU A 91 -17.48 10.30 3.70
C LEU A 91 -18.07 10.88 2.41
N GLY A 92 -17.30 10.88 1.32
CA GLY A 92 -17.72 11.36 0.01
C GLY A 92 -17.13 12.72 -0.31
N ARG A 93 -17.82 13.52 -1.12
CA ARG A 93 -17.32 14.80 -1.61
C ARG A 93 -17.12 15.80 -0.47
N ASN A 94 -16.05 16.56 -0.55
CA ASN A 94 -15.78 17.71 0.32
C ASN A 94 -16.54 18.95 -0.17
N LYS A 95 -15.89 19.89 -0.87
CA LYS A 95 -16.52 21.12 -1.36
C LYS A 95 -16.99 20.91 -2.78
N ILE A 96 -18.01 21.66 -3.19
CA ILE A 96 -18.37 21.69 -4.62
C ILE A 96 -17.19 22.23 -5.44
N SER A 97 -16.48 23.22 -4.92
CA SER A 97 -15.41 23.93 -5.59
C SER A 97 -14.08 23.18 -5.66
N ASP A 98 -13.75 22.32 -4.69
CA ASP A 98 -12.41 21.70 -4.57
C ASP A 98 -12.30 20.31 -5.21
N ASN A 99 -13.44 19.67 -5.49
CA ASN A 99 -13.53 18.32 -6.05
C ASN A 99 -12.84 17.23 -5.21
N LYS A 100 -12.62 17.44 -3.90
CA LYS A 100 -11.91 16.48 -3.05
C LYS A 100 -12.86 15.46 -2.41
N VAL A 101 -12.28 14.33 -1.97
CA VAL A 101 -13.00 13.29 -1.23
C VAL A 101 -12.55 13.30 0.23
N VAL A 102 -13.48 13.38 1.17
CA VAL A 102 -13.20 13.32 2.61
C VAL A 102 -13.02 11.87 3.04
N LEU A 103 -11.88 11.61 3.67
CA LEU A 103 -11.50 10.32 4.25
C LEU A 103 -11.33 10.49 5.76
N PHE A 104 -11.64 9.46 6.54
CA PHE A 104 -11.64 9.57 7.99
C PHE A 104 -11.08 8.31 8.67
N GLU A 105 -10.12 8.49 9.59
CA GLU A 105 -9.60 7.43 10.45
C GLU A 105 -9.51 7.90 11.91
N MET A 106 -10.01 7.08 12.83
CA MET A 106 -9.87 7.30 14.28
C MET A 106 -8.56 6.70 14.80
N ALA A 107 -7.42 7.20 14.31
CA ALA A 107 -6.10 6.62 14.55
C ALA A 107 -5.73 6.53 16.04
N GLY A 108 -6.19 7.46 16.88
CA GLY A 108 -5.94 7.43 18.33
C GLY A 108 -6.56 6.23 19.06
N ARG A 109 -7.49 5.51 18.41
CA ARG A 109 -8.17 4.34 18.97
C ARG A 109 -7.70 3.02 18.37
N ILE A 110 -6.78 3.05 17.41
CA ILE A 110 -6.26 1.84 16.76
C ILE A 110 -5.16 1.24 17.64
N ASP A 111 -5.31 -0.04 18.00
CA ASP A 111 -4.25 -0.82 18.65
C ASP A 111 -3.15 -1.22 17.65
N ILE A 112 -2.37 -0.23 17.19
CA ILE A 112 -1.32 -0.44 16.18
C ILE A 112 -0.26 -1.42 16.71
N HIS A 113 0.08 -1.34 17.99
CA HIS A 113 1.07 -2.22 18.60
C HIS A 113 0.59 -3.68 18.63
N GLY A 114 -0.63 -3.94 19.11
CA GLY A 114 -1.22 -5.28 19.08
C GLY A 114 -1.36 -5.81 17.65
N MET A 115 -1.75 -4.95 16.72
CA MET A 115 -1.86 -5.28 15.30
C MET A 115 -0.51 -5.69 14.70
N VAL A 116 0.54 -4.87 14.81
CA VAL A 116 1.88 -5.18 14.25
C VAL A 116 2.46 -6.48 14.80
N ASN A 117 2.14 -6.84 16.06
CA ASN A 117 2.59 -8.11 16.65
C ASN A 117 1.74 -9.33 16.27
N SER A 118 0.63 -9.14 15.55
CA SER A 118 -0.37 -10.19 15.30
C SER A 118 -0.74 -10.37 13.83
N ILE A 119 -0.47 -9.40 12.96
CA ILE A 119 -0.79 -9.47 11.53
C ILE A 119 0.26 -10.25 10.73
N GLN A 120 -0.12 -10.62 9.51
CA GLN A 120 0.79 -11.07 8.47
C GLN A 120 0.91 -9.99 7.39
N THR A 121 2.11 -9.80 6.83
CA THR A 121 2.38 -8.76 5.84
C THR A 121 1.47 -8.89 4.63
N THR A 122 1.34 -10.08 4.04
CA THR A 122 0.63 -10.25 2.78
C THR A 122 -0.89 -9.97 2.92
N PRO A 123 -1.61 -10.57 3.88
CA PRO A 123 -3.02 -10.24 4.14
C PRO A 123 -3.26 -8.77 4.54
N PHE A 124 -2.37 -8.18 5.33
CA PHE A 124 -2.46 -6.76 5.69
C PHE A 124 -2.37 -5.87 4.46
N MET A 125 -1.36 -6.09 3.60
CA MET A 125 -1.18 -5.30 2.40
C MET A 125 -2.36 -5.45 1.43
N ASN A 126 -2.87 -6.67 1.22
CA ASN A 126 -4.06 -6.88 0.37
C ASN A 126 -5.29 -6.13 0.91
N ASN A 127 -5.50 -6.13 2.23
CA ASN A 127 -6.55 -5.35 2.87
C ASN A 127 -6.39 -3.84 2.60
N ARG A 128 -5.15 -3.32 2.70
CA ARG A 128 -4.84 -1.91 2.42
C ARG A 128 -5.02 -1.54 0.95
N PHE A 129 -4.56 -2.37 0.01
CA PHE A 129 -4.80 -2.19 -1.42
C PHE A 129 -6.30 -2.08 -1.72
N ARG A 130 -7.14 -2.92 -1.10
CA ARG A 130 -8.59 -2.89 -1.29
C ARG A 130 -9.20 -1.55 -0.88
N ILE A 131 -8.77 -1.00 0.26
CA ILE A 131 -9.24 0.32 0.72
C ILE A 131 -8.76 1.42 -0.23
N MET A 132 -7.51 1.38 -0.68
CA MET A 132 -6.96 2.37 -1.59
C MET A 132 -7.63 2.34 -2.97
N GLU A 133 -8.01 1.17 -3.49
CA GLU A 133 -8.81 1.07 -4.72
C GLU A 133 -10.21 1.67 -4.55
N ARG A 134 -10.86 1.52 -3.38
CA ARG A 134 -12.14 2.19 -3.08
C ARG A 134 -11.99 3.71 -3.07
N VAL A 135 -10.92 4.21 -2.44
CA VAL A 135 -10.59 5.65 -2.40
C VAL A 135 -10.31 6.18 -3.80
N LEU A 136 -9.46 5.49 -4.57
CA LEU A 136 -9.10 5.86 -5.94
C LEU A 136 -10.34 5.88 -6.85
N ARG A 137 -11.27 4.93 -6.69
CA ARG A 137 -12.52 4.91 -7.45
C ARG A 137 -13.34 6.18 -7.22
N GLN A 138 -13.52 6.58 -5.96
CA GLN A 138 -14.25 7.82 -5.62
C GLN A 138 -13.55 9.07 -6.14
N ILE A 139 -12.22 9.11 -6.08
CA ILE A 139 -11.40 10.18 -6.67
C ILE A 139 -11.60 10.24 -8.19
N ASN A 140 -11.50 9.11 -8.90
CA ASN A 140 -11.67 9.07 -10.35
C ASN A 140 -13.10 9.46 -10.77
N GLU A 141 -14.13 9.10 -9.99
CA GLU A 141 -15.51 9.55 -10.22
C GLU A 141 -15.63 11.09 -10.11
N MET A 142 -15.01 11.68 -9.09
CA MET A 142 -14.94 13.13 -8.91
C MET A 142 -14.20 13.82 -10.07
N GLU A 143 -13.09 13.25 -10.51
CA GLU A 143 -12.33 13.74 -11.68
C GLU A 143 -13.11 13.68 -12.97
N GLU A 144 -13.84 12.60 -13.20
CA GLU A 144 -14.63 12.43 -14.41
C GLU A 144 -15.82 13.39 -14.46
N GLN A 145 -16.43 13.69 -13.31
CA GLN A 145 -17.55 14.63 -13.21
C GLN A 145 -17.12 16.09 -13.36
N THR A 146 -16.00 16.48 -12.75
CA THR A 146 -15.57 17.89 -12.72
C THR A 146 -14.51 18.23 -13.74
N LYS A 147 -13.94 17.21 -14.40
CA LYS A 147 -12.82 17.33 -15.34
C LYS A 147 -11.59 18.02 -14.75
N ARG A 148 -11.41 17.97 -13.43
CA ARG A 148 -10.28 18.56 -12.68
C ARG A 148 -9.65 17.52 -11.77
N ILE A 149 -8.33 17.59 -11.59
CA ILE A 149 -7.60 16.66 -10.72
C ILE A 149 -8.11 16.67 -9.27
N SER A 150 -8.39 15.49 -8.73
CA SER A 150 -8.93 15.27 -7.38
C SER A 150 -7.87 14.69 -6.43
N GLY A 151 -8.25 14.48 -5.18
CA GLY A 151 -7.46 13.87 -4.12
C GLY A 151 -8.27 13.71 -2.84
N GLY A 152 -7.72 12.97 -1.88
CA GLY A 152 -8.30 12.80 -0.56
C GLY A 152 -7.91 13.91 0.41
N VAL A 153 -8.88 14.45 1.14
CA VAL A 153 -8.65 15.17 2.40
C VAL A 153 -8.80 14.15 3.52
N PHE A 154 -7.68 13.70 4.08
CA PHE A 154 -7.65 12.62 5.06
C PHE A 154 -7.61 13.16 6.49
N VAL A 155 -8.71 12.99 7.21
CA VAL A 155 -8.82 13.36 8.63
C VAL A 155 -8.30 12.23 9.49
N VAL A 156 -7.30 12.54 10.31
CA VAL A 156 -6.68 11.62 11.28
C VAL A 156 -7.02 12.11 12.68
N ASP A 157 -7.93 11.41 13.35
CA ASP A 157 -8.35 11.75 14.71
C ASP A 157 -7.49 11.02 15.75
N LEU A 158 -6.75 11.79 16.56
CA LEU A 158 -5.89 11.26 17.62
C LEU A 158 -6.58 11.15 18.98
N ASP A 159 -7.91 11.35 19.05
CA ASP A 159 -8.67 11.10 20.27
C ASP A 159 -8.48 9.64 20.76
N GLY A 160 -8.12 9.49 22.03
CA GLY A 160 -7.80 8.20 22.65
C GLY A 160 -6.32 7.80 22.58
N LEU A 161 -5.47 8.51 21.84
CA LEU A 161 -4.05 8.20 21.75
C LEU A 161 -3.37 8.39 23.11
N GLN A 162 -2.70 7.35 23.60
CA GLN A 162 -1.98 7.38 24.87
C GLN A 162 -0.48 7.50 24.65
N LEU A 163 0.21 8.29 25.48
CA LEU A 163 1.66 8.40 25.43
C LEU A 163 2.30 7.06 25.82
N GLN A 164 2.97 6.43 24.87
CA GLN A 164 3.71 5.19 25.06
C GLN A 164 5.04 5.26 24.32
N THR A 165 6.07 4.58 24.83
CA THR A 165 7.39 4.52 24.19
C THR A 165 7.34 3.87 22.81
N SER A 166 6.37 2.97 22.59
CA SER A 166 6.13 2.29 21.32
C SER A 166 5.62 3.21 20.20
N LEU A 167 5.14 4.43 20.49
CA LEU A 167 4.61 5.34 19.47
C LEU A 167 5.66 5.69 18.40
N ILE A 168 6.94 5.78 18.77
CA ILE A 168 8.00 6.03 17.80
C ILE A 168 8.12 4.88 16.79
N ASN A 169 7.84 3.63 17.21
CA ASN A 169 7.93 2.44 16.36
C ASN A 169 6.84 2.42 15.28
N ILE A 170 5.75 3.16 15.45
CA ILE A 170 4.72 3.34 14.41
C ILE A 170 5.34 4.06 13.21
N LEU A 171 6.19 5.05 13.48
CA LEU A 171 6.81 5.90 12.46
C LEU A 171 8.24 5.49 12.12
N SER A 172 8.90 4.60 12.86
CA SER A 172 10.23 4.10 12.52
C SER A 172 10.25 2.62 12.09
N GLY A 173 9.23 1.84 12.46
CA GLY A 173 9.19 0.39 12.34
C GLY A 173 8.32 -0.15 11.20
N PRO A 174 7.81 -1.40 11.34
CA PRO A 174 7.11 -2.14 10.30
C PRO A 174 5.91 -1.42 9.69
N TYR A 175 5.15 -0.71 10.52
CA TYR A 175 3.95 0.00 10.08
C TYR A 175 4.27 1.09 9.06
N ARG A 176 5.36 1.86 9.27
CA ARG A 176 5.85 2.84 8.30
C ARG A 176 6.19 2.18 6.96
N ILE A 177 6.90 1.06 6.96
CA ILE A 177 7.36 0.38 5.74
C ILE A 177 6.16 -0.11 4.92
N MET A 178 5.15 -0.71 5.57
CA MET A 178 3.92 -1.14 4.89
C MET A 178 3.16 0.03 4.27
N TRP A 179 3.03 1.14 5.00
CA TRP A 179 2.40 2.35 4.46
C TRP A 179 3.23 2.98 3.33
N GLY A 180 4.56 3.01 3.44
CA GLY A 180 5.44 3.48 2.38
C GLY A 180 5.25 2.68 1.09
N THR A 181 5.30 1.34 1.20
CA THR A 181 5.04 0.41 0.09
C THR A 181 3.68 0.65 -0.55
N LEU A 182 2.64 0.88 0.27
CA LEU A 182 1.31 1.17 -0.23
C LEU A 182 1.27 2.49 -0.99
N LEU A 183 1.81 3.56 -0.41
CA LEU A 183 1.74 4.91 -0.96
C LEU A 183 2.57 5.08 -2.23
N GLU A 184 3.62 4.28 -2.42
CA GLU A 184 4.33 4.17 -3.70
C GLU A 184 3.43 3.69 -4.85
N GLN A 185 2.37 2.93 -4.56
CA GLN A 185 1.40 2.46 -5.55
C GLN A 185 0.23 3.43 -5.76
N TYR A 186 0.09 4.44 -4.91
CA TYR A 186 -0.96 5.44 -4.95
C TYR A 186 -0.40 6.86 -4.81
N PRO A 187 0.50 7.28 -5.72
CA PRO A 187 1.13 8.59 -5.64
C PRO A 187 0.08 9.71 -5.65
N HIS A 188 0.28 10.72 -4.82
CA HIS A 188 -0.62 11.89 -4.72
C HIS A 188 -2.10 11.57 -4.46
N ILE A 189 -2.42 10.41 -3.88
CA ILE A 189 -3.80 10.06 -3.52
C ILE A 189 -4.37 10.97 -2.45
N PHE A 190 -3.56 11.39 -1.48
CA PHE A 190 -3.92 12.41 -0.50
C PHE A 190 -3.44 13.78 -0.96
N SER A 191 -4.36 14.74 -1.01
CA SER A 191 -4.02 16.16 -1.21
C SER A 191 -3.68 16.84 0.10
N THR A 192 -4.33 16.44 1.20
CA THR A 192 -4.12 17.04 2.53
C THR A 192 -4.42 15.99 3.60
N ILE A 193 -3.65 15.99 4.69
CA ILE A 193 -3.85 15.15 5.86
C ILE A 193 -4.09 16.07 7.05
N VAL A 194 -5.30 16.12 7.60
CA VAL A 194 -5.66 17.00 8.72
C VAL A 194 -5.70 16.20 10.00
N VAL A 195 -4.77 16.48 10.92
CA VAL A 195 -4.67 15.78 12.20
C VAL A 195 -5.41 16.57 13.27
N VAL A 196 -6.41 15.96 13.91
CA VAL A 196 -7.28 16.58 14.92
C VAL A 196 -7.19 15.87 16.28
N ASN A 197 -7.73 16.52 17.32
CA ASN A 197 -7.62 16.06 18.71
C ASN A 197 -6.18 15.74 19.13
N VAL A 198 -5.22 16.55 18.68
CA VAL A 198 -3.80 16.33 18.88
C VAL A 198 -3.45 16.40 20.40
N PRO A 199 -3.01 15.30 21.03
CA PRO A 199 -2.60 15.35 22.43
C PRO A 199 -1.37 16.24 22.64
N LYS A 200 -1.26 16.88 23.81
CA LYS A 200 -0.16 17.83 24.11
C LYS A 200 1.25 17.25 23.93
N PHE A 201 1.42 15.95 24.17
CA PHE A 201 2.71 15.28 23.99
C PHE A 201 3.14 15.12 22.52
N MET A 202 2.22 15.29 21.56
CA MET A 202 2.52 15.14 20.14
C MET A 202 3.52 16.17 19.62
N ASN A 203 3.61 17.35 20.24
CA ASN A 203 4.61 18.35 19.83
C ASN A 203 6.04 17.80 19.96
N VAL A 204 6.31 17.07 21.06
CA VAL A 204 7.61 16.42 21.29
C VAL A 204 7.78 15.24 20.34
N LEU A 205 6.77 14.39 20.22
CA LEU A 205 6.83 13.21 19.33
C LEU A 205 7.03 13.60 17.86
N TRP A 206 6.37 14.66 17.39
CA TRP A 206 6.49 15.17 16.03
C TRP A 206 7.92 15.60 15.73
N THR A 207 8.57 16.29 16.67
CA THR A 207 9.97 16.72 16.53
C THR A 207 10.90 15.52 16.35
N VAL A 208 10.61 14.41 17.02
CA VAL A 208 11.39 13.17 16.92
C VAL A 208 11.06 12.40 15.64
N CYS A 209 9.81 12.41 15.20
CA CYS A 209 9.34 11.56 14.11
C CYS A 209 9.42 12.19 12.72
N ILE A 210 9.55 13.52 12.64
CA ILE A 210 9.63 14.23 11.36
C ILE A 210 10.68 13.64 10.40
N PRO A 211 11.88 13.16 10.81
CA PRO A 211 12.86 12.59 9.89
C PRO A 211 12.36 11.36 9.13
N PHE A 212 11.38 10.61 9.68
CA PHE A 212 10.85 9.40 9.07
C PHE A 212 9.73 9.64 8.05
N ILE A 213 9.24 10.88 7.95
CA ILE A 213 8.18 11.28 7.01
C ILE A 213 8.85 11.92 5.79
N THR A 214 8.45 11.55 4.58
CA THR A 214 9.00 12.15 3.34
C THR A 214 8.58 13.62 3.21
N GLU A 215 9.36 14.41 2.47
CA GLU A 215 9.06 15.83 2.24
C GLU A 215 7.67 16.04 1.62
N GLU A 216 7.28 15.18 0.67
CA GLU A 216 5.94 15.19 0.07
C GLU A 216 4.85 15.14 1.14
N TYR A 217 4.90 14.17 2.07
CA TYR A 217 3.87 14.04 3.11
C TYR A 217 3.99 15.11 4.19
N ARG A 218 5.20 15.57 4.54
CA ARG A 218 5.38 16.69 5.47
C ARG A 218 4.65 17.94 4.99
N SER A 219 4.68 18.23 3.69
CA SER A 219 3.98 19.38 3.11
C SER A 219 2.45 19.27 3.12
N LYS A 220 1.92 18.04 3.22
CA LYS A 220 0.48 17.74 3.18
C LYS A 220 -0.14 17.59 4.57
N ILE A 221 0.67 17.37 5.61
CA ILE A 221 0.21 17.17 6.99
C ILE A 221 -0.05 18.52 7.67
N ILE A 222 -1.27 18.71 8.14
CA ILE A 222 -1.72 19.84 8.94
C ILE A 222 -1.97 19.35 10.36
N ILE A 223 -1.15 19.79 11.31
CA ILE A 223 -1.35 19.53 12.73
C ILE A 223 -2.15 20.70 13.31
N THR A 224 -3.40 20.44 13.70
CA THR A 224 -4.29 21.45 14.27
C THR A 224 -3.97 21.78 15.72
N SER A 225 -4.44 22.94 16.20
CA SER A 225 -4.27 23.41 17.58
C SER A 225 -5.39 22.93 18.51
N GLU A 226 -5.42 23.44 19.75
CA GLU A 226 -6.55 23.21 20.67
C GLU A 226 -7.90 23.72 20.10
N LYS A 227 -7.89 24.61 19.10
CA LYS A 227 -9.08 25.13 18.39
C LYS A 227 -9.42 24.33 17.12
N TRP A 228 -8.98 23.07 17.03
CA TRP A 228 -9.09 22.22 15.84
C TRP A 228 -10.49 22.17 15.21
N ARG A 229 -11.58 22.23 16.00
CA ARG A 229 -12.96 22.23 15.46
C ARG A 229 -13.26 23.40 14.54
N ARG A 230 -12.59 24.54 14.75
CA ARG A 230 -12.69 25.70 13.86
C ARG A 230 -11.73 25.58 12.68
N GLU A 231 -10.52 25.11 12.94
CA GLU A 231 -9.45 25.02 11.93
C GLU A 231 -9.73 23.97 10.86
N ILE A 232 -10.33 22.83 11.22
CA ILE A 232 -10.70 21.80 10.24
C ILE A 232 -11.67 22.32 9.17
N LEU A 233 -12.48 23.34 9.48
CA LEU A 233 -13.42 23.96 8.54
C LEU A 233 -12.73 24.79 7.44
N GLU A 234 -11.46 25.12 7.60
CA GLU A 234 -10.65 25.72 6.53
C GLU A 234 -10.47 24.72 5.38
N TYR A 235 -10.39 23.43 5.72
CA TYR A 235 -10.14 22.34 4.78
C TYR A 235 -11.42 21.61 4.36
N ILE A 236 -12.42 21.49 5.25
CA ILE A 236 -13.64 20.71 5.00
C ILE A 236 -14.89 21.57 5.19
N ASP A 237 -15.83 21.53 4.24
CA ASP A 237 -17.10 22.26 4.40
C ASP A 237 -17.93 21.69 5.56
N ALA A 238 -18.60 22.56 6.31
CA ALA A 238 -19.35 22.17 7.51
C ALA A 238 -20.39 21.07 7.21
N GLU A 239 -21.05 21.11 6.05
CA GLU A 239 -22.06 20.13 5.62
C GLU A 239 -21.49 18.72 5.40
N CYS A 240 -20.17 18.60 5.16
CA CYS A 240 -19.48 17.34 4.90
C CYS A 240 -18.75 16.80 6.13
N LEU A 241 -18.89 17.47 7.28
CA LEU A 241 -18.21 17.12 8.52
C LEU A 241 -19.21 16.89 9.65
N PRO A 242 -19.05 15.85 10.50
CA PRO A 242 -19.98 15.62 11.61
C PRO A 242 -20.02 16.80 12.58
N VAL A 243 -21.19 17.03 13.20
CA VAL A 243 -21.40 18.06 14.23
C VAL A 243 -20.34 17.98 15.34
N TYR A 244 -19.97 16.77 15.79
CA TYR A 244 -18.93 16.59 16.82
C TYR A 244 -17.56 17.19 16.43
N TYR A 245 -17.24 17.19 15.14
CA TYR A 245 -15.98 17.71 14.59
C TYR A 245 -16.08 19.18 14.16
N GLY A 246 -17.21 19.86 14.40
CA GLY A 246 -17.42 21.28 14.13
C GLY A 246 -18.28 21.58 12.90
N GLY A 247 -18.76 20.56 12.18
CA GLY A 247 -19.65 20.72 11.04
C GLY A 247 -21.13 20.71 11.39
N THR A 248 -21.96 20.31 10.43
CA THR A 248 -23.42 20.23 10.54
C THR A 248 -23.98 18.86 10.15
N MET A 249 -23.13 17.94 9.69
CA MET A 249 -23.56 16.60 9.28
C MET A 249 -24.02 15.77 10.49
N VAL A 250 -25.17 15.13 10.33
CA VAL A 250 -25.69 14.07 11.22
C VAL A 250 -26.01 12.86 10.36
N ASP A 251 -25.88 11.66 10.92
CA ASP A 251 -26.21 10.47 10.14
C ASP A 251 -27.71 10.17 10.11
N LYS A 252 -28.07 9.07 9.42
CA LYS A 252 -29.46 8.61 9.26
C LYS A 252 -30.20 8.31 10.57
N HIS A 253 -29.48 8.23 11.70
CA HIS A 253 -30.04 7.99 13.04
C HIS A 253 -30.03 9.26 13.90
N GLY A 254 -29.60 10.40 13.36
CA GLY A 254 -29.42 11.64 14.10
C GLY A 254 -28.17 11.66 14.98
N ASP A 255 -27.22 10.73 14.79
CA ASP A 255 -25.97 10.74 15.55
C ASP A 255 -25.05 11.85 15.03
N GLN A 256 -24.73 12.80 15.91
CA GLN A 256 -23.82 13.93 15.66
C GLN A 256 -22.36 13.52 15.45
N ARG A 257 -22.00 12.27 15.73
CA ARG A 257 -20.69 11.68 15.41
C ARG A 257 -20.70 10.88 14.10
N CYS A 258 -21.86 10.73 13.47
CA CYS A 258 -22.04 9.96 12.25
C CYS A 258 -21.47 8.54 12.32
N ARG A 259 -21.72 7.79 13.41
CA ARG A 259 -21.13 6.45 13.62
C ARG A 259 -21.64 5.39 12.62
N SER A 260 -22.72 5.66 11.89
CA SER A 260 -23.11 4.80 10.77
C SER A 260 -22.30 5.04 9.48
N LEU A 261 -21.49 6.10 9.43
CA LEU A 261 -20.59 6.45 8.32
C LEU A 261 -19.10 6.35 8.72
N ILE A 262 -18.77 6.75 9.95
CA ILE A 262 -17.41 6.69 10.50
C ILE A 262 -17.30 5.43 11.35
N ALA A 263 -16.55 4.46 10.83
CA ALA A 263 -16.26 3.23 11.56
C ALA A 263 -15.38 3.51 12.78
N VAL A 264 -15.85 3.07 13.95
CA VAL A 264 -15.12 3.18 15.21
C VAL A 264 -14.38 1.87 15.46
N PRO A 265 -13.04 1.87 15.55
CA PRO A 265 -12.27 0.69 15.92
C PRO A 265 -12.74 0.11 17.27
N PRO A 266 -12.78 -1.22 17.43
CA PRO A 266 -13.03 -1.83 18.73
C PRO A 266 -12.02 -1.37 19.79
N SER A 267 -12.49 -1.20 21.03
CA SER A 267 -11.61 -0.92 22.17
C SER A 267 -10.94 -2.18 22.73
N THR A 268 -11.36 -3.36 22.30
CA THR A 268 -10.71 -4.62 22.62
C THR A 268 -9.34 -4.71 21.94
N PRO A 269 -8.34 -5.39 22.52
CA PRO A 269 -7.07 -5.63 21.85
C PRO A 269 -7.25 -6.29 20.49
N PHE A 270 -6.32 -6.04 19.57
CA PHE A 270 -6.28 -6.77 18.31
C PHE A 270 -6.19 -8.28 18.60
N PRO A 271 -7.03 -9.12 17.98
CA PRO A 271 -7.08 -10.53 18.33
C PRO A 271 -5.76 -11.22 17.97
N SER A 272 -5.37 -12.18 18.81
CA SER A 272 -4.21 -13.01 18.53
C SER A 272 -4.38 -13.78 17.22
N PHE A 273 -3.26 -13.96 16.53
CA PHE A 273 -3.14 -14.52 15.20
C PHE A 273 -3.91 -15.83 14.93
N LYS A 274 -4.38 -16.03 13.69
CA LYS A 274 -4.91 -17.33 13.22
C LYS A 274 -3.82 -18.38 13.28
N LEU A 275 -4.11 -19.54 13.87
CA LEU A 275 -3.13 -20.63 13.92
C LEU A 275 -2.71 -21.03 12.48
N ILE A 276 -1.43 -20.85 12.14
CA ILE A 276 -0.88 -21.37 10.88
C ILE A 276 -0.38 -22.80 11.07
N PRO A 277 -0.33 -23.61 9.99
CA PRO A 277 0.32 -24.90 10.02
C PRO A 277 1.74 -24.80 10.58
N LYS A 278 2.09 -25.70 11.51
CA LYS A 278 3.48 -25.85 11.93
C LYS A 278 4.24 -26.51 10.80
N VAL A 279 5.24 -25.81 10.30
CA VAL A 279 6.10 -26.28 9.22
C VAL A 279 7.56 -26.01 9.58
N GLU A 280 8.44 -26.92 9.21
CA GLU A 280 9.88 -26.67 9.28
C GLU A 280 10.26 -25.64 8.21
N LEU A 281 11.08 -24.67 8.60
CA LEU A 281 11.51 -23.59 7.71
C LEU A 281 12.99 -23.77 7.38
N ASP A 282 13.31 -23.67 6.10
CA ASP A 282 14.67 -23.55 5.59
C ASP A 282 15.15 -22.10 5.78
N VAL A 283 16.45 -21.85 5.58
CA VAL A 283 17.04 -20.52 5.77
C VAL A 283 17.80 -20.10 4.52
N VAL A 284 17.52 -18.90 4.03
CA VAL A 284 18.34 -18.22 3.02
C VAL A 284 19.01 -17.00 3.64
N SER A 285 20.28 -16.75 3.30
CA SER A 285 21.06 -15.62 3.81
C SER A 285 21.36 -14.64 2.69
N ILE A 286 21.03 -13.37 2.92
CA ILE A 286 21.21 -12.28 1.96
C ILE A 286 22.39 -11.40 2.43
N PRO A 287 23.48 -11.26 1.66
CA PRO A 287 24.63 -10.46 2.05
C PRO A 287 24.26 -8.96 2.19
N ALA A 288 25.00 -8.22 3.01
CA ALA A 288 24.82 -6.77 3.13
C ALA A 288 25.09 -6.09 1.78
N GLY A 289 24.16 -5.26 1.31
CA GLY A 289 24.29 -4.52 0.06
C GLY A 289 24.07 -5.36 -1.21
N GLY A 290 23.82 -6.67 -1.08
CA GLY A 290 23.67 -7.58 -2.21
C GLY A 290 22.30 -8.25 -2.28
N LYS A 291 22.20 -9.24 -3.17
CA LYS A 291 21.00 -10.03 -3.41
C LYS A 291 21.32 -11.53 -3.36
N THR A 292 20.30 -12.32 -3.04
CA THR A 292 20.32 -13.78 -3.19
C THR A 292 19.14 -14.19 -4.05
N VAL A 293 19.34 -15.08 -5.00
CA VAL A 293 18.30 -15.56 -5.92
C VAL A 293 18.18 -17.07 -5.78
N GLN A 294 16.96 -17.54 -5.58
CA GLN A 294 16.63 -18.96 -5.66
C GLN A 294 15.81 -19.24 -6.91
N MET A 295 16.30 -20.14 -7.75
CA MET A 295 15.65 -20.55 -8.97
C MET A 295 14.79 -21.79 -8.74
N TYR A 296 13.55 -21.76 -9.22
CA TYR A 296 12.61 -22.88 -9.19
C TYR A 296 12.03 -23.09 -10.59
N ARG A 297 11.55 -24.31 -10.85
CA ARG A 297 10.72 -24.59 -12.01
C ARG A 297 9.33 -25.01 -11.56
N PHE A 298 8.33 -24.34 -12.09
CA PHE A 298 6.93 -24.63 -11.78
C PHE A 298 6.10 -24.78 -13.05
N GLU A 299 5.01 -25.53 -12.93
CA GLU A 299 4.02 -25.69 -13.99
C GLU A 299 2.83 -24.75 -13.76
N MET A 300 2.30 -24.18 -14.84
CA MET A 300 1.12 -23.32 -14.82
C MET A 300 -0.03 -23.97 -14.05
N GLY A 301 -0.70 -23.20 -13.20
CA GLY A 301 -1.82 -23.67 -12.38
C GLY A 301 -1.42 -24.40 -11.11
N SER A 302 -0.13 -24.70 -10.91
CA SER A 302 0.36 -25.21 -9.61
C SER A 302 0.01 -24.22 -8.51
N ARG A 303 -0.53 -24.72 -7.40
CA ARG A 303 -0.77 -23.91 -6.20
C ARG A 303 0.42 -24.05 -5.26
N LEU A 304 1.03 -22.94 -4.90
CA LEU A 304 2.10 -22.87 -3.93
C LEU A 304 1.56 -22.38 -2.60
N GLU A 305 1.97 -23.03 -1.51
CA GLU A 305 1.83 -22.54 -0.15
C GLU A 305 3.18 -22.02 0.33
N ILE A 306 3.24 -20.74 0.68
CA ILE A 306 4.49 -20.05 0.99
C ILE A 306 4.44 -19.57 2.44
N PHE A 307 5.51 -19.85 3.18
CA PHE A 307 5.77 -19.36 4.53
C PHE A 307 7.05 -18.54 4.53
N MET A 308 7.05 -17.37 5.18
CA MET A 308 8.24 -16.56 5.37
C MET A 308 8.27 -15.93 6.76
N GLN A 309 9.39 -16.04 7.45
CA GLN A 309 9.65 -15.40 8.74
C GLN A 309 11.02 -14.71 8.71
N HIS A 310 11.06 -13.47 9.20
CA HIS A 310 12.25 -12.65 9.19
C HIS A 310 12.13 -11.56 10.27
N ASP A 311 13.27 -11.20 10.87
CA ASP A 311 13.36 -10.19 11.92
C ASP A 311 14.01 -8.87 11.46
N GLN A 312 14.31 -8.79 10.17
CA GLN A 312 14.92 -7.63 9.50
C GLN A 312 14.14 -7.28 8.21
N GLU A 313 14.22 -6.02 7.82
CA GLU A 313 13.69 -5.55 6.53
C GLU A 313 14.48 -6.16 5.37
N PHE A 314 13.79 -6.63 4.33
CA PHE A 314 14.41 -7.06 3.08
C PHE A 314 13.43 -6.84 1.92
N THR A 315 13.91 -6.93 0.67
CA THR A 315 13.05 -6.85 -0.51
C THR A 315 12.79 -8.26 -1.07
N LEU A 316 11.54 -8.61 -1.35
CA LEU A 316 11.20 -9.81 -2.11
C LEU A 316 10.64 -9.43 -3.47
N ILE A 317 11.18 -10.00 -4.54
CA ILE A 317 10.61 -9.94 -5.90
C ILE A 317 10.58 -11.36 -6.47
N VAL A 318 9.51 -11.74 -7.17
CA VAL A 318 9.50 -13.00 -7.94
C VAL A 318 9.46 -12.66 -9.42
N LEU A 319 10.50 -13.10 -10.12
CA LEU A 319 10.69 -12.89 -11.55
C LEU A 319 10.46 -14.21 -12.31
N TYR A 320 10.15 -14.12 -13.59
CA TYR A 320 9.84 -15.25 -14.46
C TYR A 320 10.60 -15.17 -15.79
N SER A 321 10.98 -16.34 -16.30
CA SER A 321 11.44 -16.57 -17.66
C SER A 321 10.97 -17.92 -18.17
N ASN A 322 10.73 -18.02 -19.48
CA ASN A 322 10.56 -19.32 -20.13
C ASN A 322 11.90 -20.06 -20.29
N ASP A 323 12.99 -19.31 -20.37
CA ASP A 323 14.34 -19.82 -20.59
C ASP A 323 15.08 -20.00 -19.26
N ASP A 324 15.97 -20.99 -19.21
CA ASP A 324 16.83 -21.24 -18.05
C ASP A 324 17.93 -20.17 -17.95
N CYS A 325 17.64 -19.08 -17.26
CA CYS A 325 18.60 -18.01 -16.99
C CYS A 325 19.40 -18.30 -15.71
N GLN A 326 20.50 -19.02 -15.86
CA GLN A 326 21.47 -19.31 -14.80
C GLN A 326 22.30 -18.07 -14.43
N GLU A 327 23.05 -18.12 -13.32
CA GLU A 327 23.84 -17.00 -12.75
C GLU A 327 24.62 -16.19 -13.82
N ASN A 328 25.37 -16.88 -14.69
CA ASN A 328 26.22 -16.25 -15.72
C ASN A 328 25.43 -15.53 -16.84
N SER A 329 24.14 -15.79 -16.95
CA SER A 329 23.23 -15.21 -17.94
C SER A 329 22.16 -14.30 -17.33
N TRP A 330 22.23 -14.09 -16.01
CA TRP A 330 21.24 -13.32 -15.26
C TRP A 330 21.21 -11.85 -15.71
N LYS A 331 20.07 -11.44 -16.26
CA LYS A 331 19.76 -10.04 -16.56
C LYS A 331 18.39 -9.70 -16.03
N GLU A 332 18.36 -9.13 -14.83
CA GLU A 332 17.12 -8.83 -14.10
C GLU A 332 16.11 -8.03 -14.95
N ASP A 333 16.59 -7.07 -15.75
CA ASP A 333 15.77 -6.21 -16.60
C ASP A 333 15.09 -6.94 -17.78
N GLU A 334 15.53 -8.16 -18.13
CA GLU A 334 14.94 -8.99 -19.17
C GLU A 334 13.86 -9.94 -18.62
N LEU A 335 13.68 -10.02 -17.29
CA LEU A 335 12.76 -10.95 -16.63
C LEU A 335 11.40 -10.29 -16.32
N GLU A 336 10.32 -11.08 -16.38
CA GLU A 336 8.97 -10.61 -16.06
C GLU A 336 8.72 -10.67 -14.54
N GLU A 337 8.38 -9.55 -13.90
CA GLU A 337 7.89 -9.56 -12.52
C GLU A 337 6.50 -10.22 -12.49
N VAL A 338 6.34 -11.32 -11.75
CA VAL A 338 5.11 -12.14 -11.69
C VAL A 338 4.49 -12.20 -10.29
N TYR A 339 5.23 -11.76 -9.28
CA TYR A 339 4.72 -11.47 -7.95
C TYR A 339 5.14 -10.05 -7.56
N ALA A 340 4.19 -9.23 -7.11
CA ALA A 340 4.41 -7.82 -6.83
C ALA A 340 5.51 -7.66 -5.77
N GLY A 341 6.67 -7.19 -6.22
CA GLY A 341 7.85 -7.05 -5.40
C GLY A 341 7.71 -5.90 -4.43
N CYS A 342 8.02 -6.15 -3.17
CA CYS A 342 7.87 -5.15 -2.12
C CYS A 342 8.93 -5.28 -1.04
N GLU A 343 9.10 -4.20 -0.30
CA GLU A 343 9.80 -4.22 0.98
C GLU A 343 8.96 -5.02 1.98
N ARG A 344 9.61 -5.95 2.65
CA ARG A 344 9.03 -6.83 3.66
C ARG A 344 9.53 -6.34 5.02
N PRO A 345 8.65 -5.82 5.89
CA PRO A 345 9.07 -5.30 7.18
C PRO A 345 9.31 -6.42 8.21
N ALA A 346 10.19 -6.19 9.17
CA ALA A 346 10.41 -7.12 10.28
C ALA A 346 9.14 -7.30 11.13
N LEU A 347 8.43 -8.42 10.97
CA LEU A 347 7.31 -8.81 11.83
C LEU A 347 7.69 -10.02 12.68
N THR A 348 7.09 -10.12 13.86
CA THR A 348 7.30 -11.26 14.77
C THR A 348 6.57 -12.52 14.30
N THR A 349 5.55 -12.35 13.47
CA THR A 349 4.72 -13.40 12.89
C THR A 349 5.35 -13.99 11.62
N THR A 350 4.96 -15.21 11.28
CA THR A 350 5.29 -15.81 9.99
C THR A 350 4.22 -15.40 8.97
N ASP A 351 4.64 -14.74 7.90
CA ASP A 351 3.77 -14.47 6.75
C ASP A 351 3.47 -15.79 6.04
N HIS A 352 2.20 -16.03 5.72
CA HIS A 352 1.73 -17.23 5.03
C HIS A 352 0.67 -16.84 4.03
N TRP A 353 0.84 -17.29 2.80
CA TRP A 353 -0.11 -17.07 1.73
C TRP A 353 -0.01 -18.19 0.69
N GLU A 354 -1.05 -18.29 -0.12
CA GLU A 354 -1.05 -19.16 -1.27
C GLU A 354 -0.91 -18.35 -2.57
N TRP A 355 -0.28 -18.95 -3.57
CA TRP A 355 -0.08 -18.32 -4.86
C TRP A 355 -0.24 -19.35 -5.98
N THR A 356 -1.00 -18.99 -7.02
CA THR A 356 -1.18 -19.84 -8.20
C THR A 356 -0.19 -19.42 -9.27
N VAL A 357 0.61 -20.37 -9.75
CA VAL A 357 1.66 -20.18 -10.75
C VAL A 357 1.03 -19.76 -12.09
N PRO A 358 1.37 -18.58 -12.64
CA PRO A 358 0.71 -18.05 -13.83
C PRO A 358 1.14 -18.72 -15.13
N TYR A 359 2.39 -19.21 -15.21
CA TYR A 359 2.98 -19.78 -16.44
C TYR A 359 3.88 -20.98 -16.12
N SER A 360 4.07 -21.91 -17.04
CA SER A 360 5.08 -22.97 -16.90
C SER A 360 6.47 -22.41 -17.24
N GLY A 361 7.47 -22.59 -16.39
CA GLY A 361 8.83 -22.11 -16.65
C GLY A 361 9.67 -21.90 -15.39
N PHE A 362 10.64 -20.99 -15.48
CA PHE A 362 11.61 -20.69 -14.43
C PHE A 362 11.18 -19.47 -13.62
N TYR A 363 11.25 -19.61 -12.30
CA TYR A 363 10.86 -18.61 -11.32
C TYR A 363 12.03 -18.28 -10.41
N TYR A 364 12.27 -16.99 -10.21
CA TYR A 364 13.41 -16.49 -9.48
C TYR A 364 12.93 -15.69 -8.28
N PHE A 365 13.07 -16.30 -7.11
CA PHE A 365 12.79 -15.64 -5.84
C PHE A 365 14.01 -14.81 -5.48
N ARG A 366 13.94 -13.52 -5.77
CA ARG A 366 15.02 -12.55 -5.57
C ARG A 366 14.84 -11.86 -4.22
N TYR A 367 15.74 -12.16 -3.30
CA TYR A 367 15.82 -11.56 -1.97
C TYR A 367 16.89 -10.46 -1.98
N GLY A 368 16.52 -9.23 -1.63
CA GLY A 368 17.41 -8.07 -1.66
C GLY A 368 17.68 -7.48 -0.28
N ASN A 369 18.94 -7.14 -0.01
CA ASN A 369 19.39 -6.46 1.21
C ASN A 369 20.25 -5.23 0.84
N GLU A 370 19.85 -4.53 -0.23
CA GLU A 370 20.62 -3.47 -0.87
C GLU A 370 20.82 -2.23 0.02
N LYS A 371 19.94 -2.05 1.02
CA LYS A 371 20.03 -0.93 1.96
C LYS A 371 20.98 -1.17 3.13
N ALA A 372 21.38 -2.42 3.40
CA ALA A 372 22.22 -2.72 4.56
C ALA A 372 23.71 -2.52 4.26
N TRP A 373 24.42 -1.91 5.21
CA TRP A 373 25.86 -1.62 5.06
C TRP A 373 26.77 -2.66 5.72
N PHE A 374 26.27 -3.39 6.73
CA PHE A 374 27.12 -4.23 7.59
C PHE A 374 26.58 -5.63 7.86
N LYS A 375 25.25 -5.81 7.95
CA LYS A 375 24.64 -7.06 8.38
C LYS A 375 23.94 -7.76 7.23
N SER A 376 24.15 -9.07 7.14
CA SER A 376 23.29 -9.94 6.34
C SER A 376 21.91 -10.08 6.97
N VAL A 377 20.93 -10.41 6.14
CA VAL A 377 19.58 -10.75 6.55
C VAL A 377 19.38 -12.24 6.37
N SER A 378 18.85 -12.91 7.39
CA SER A 378 18.42 -14.31 7.27
C SER A 378 16.91 -14.36 7.14
N VAL A 379 16.42 -14.94 6.05
CA VAL A 379 14.99 -15.17 5.82
C VAL A 379 14.73 -16.65 6.00
N LYS A 380 13.85 -16.99 6.95
CA LYS A 380 13.34 -18.35 7.10
C LYS A 380 12.17 -18.53 6.16
N TYR A 381 12.14 -19.60 5.39
CA TYR A 381 11.10 -19.80 4.40
C TYR A 381 10.71 -21.27 4.25
N ARG A 382 9.53 -21.50 3.68
CA ARG A 382 9.14 -22.79 3.12
C ARG A 382 8.20 -22.55 1.95
N ILE A 383 8.48 -23.19 0.83
CA ILE A 383 7.59 -23.22 -0.34
C ILE A 383 7.15 -24.66 -0.53
N ASN A 384 5.84 -24.89 -0.50
CA ASN A 384 5.25 -26.20 -0.79
C ASN A 384 4.41 -26.11 -2.07
N ILE A 385 4.50 -27.12 -2.92
CA ILE A 385 3.57 -27.35 -4.03
C ILE A 385 2.39 -28.15 -3.46
N ILE A 386 1.19 -27.60 -3.59
CA ILE A 386 -0.06 -28.25 -3.18
C ILE A 386 -0.50 -29.17 -4.32
N THR A 387 -0.62 -30.47 -4.02
CA THR A 387 -1.21 -31.48 -4.90
C THR A 387 -2.46 -32.06 -4.24
N ASP A 388 -3.32 -32.74 -5.00
CA ASP A 388 -4.55 -33.34 -4.48
C ASP A 388 -4.30 -34.35 -3.33
N GLU A 389 -3.11 -34.98 -3.31
CA GLU A 389 -2.78 -36.06 -2.38
C GLU A 389 -1.89 -35.60 -1.21
N ARG A 390 -1.07 -34.54 -1.38
CA ARG A 390 -0.12 -34.06 -0.36
C ARG A 390 0.47 -32.68 -0.68
N LYS A 391 1.16 -32.11 0.31
CA LYS A 391 2.04 -30.93 0.15
C LYS A 391 3.47 -31.39 -0.03
N LEU A 392 4.10 -31.01 -1.13
CA LEU A 392 5.49 -31.35 -1.46
C LEU A 392 6.37 -30.13 -1.25
N LYS A 393 7.50 -30.26 -0.55
CA LYS A 393 8.50 -29.19 -0.48
C LYS A 393 9.04 -28.92 -1.89
N ALA A 394 9.03 -27.65 -2.31
CA ALA A 394 9.73 -27.22 -3.51
C ALA A 394 11.22 -27.10 -3.19
N GLU A 395 12.06 -27.70 -4.04
CA GLU A 395 13.52 -27.58 -3.95
C GLU A 395 14.00 -26.60 -5.02
N SER A 396 14.86 -25.66 -4.65
CA SER A 396 15.49 -24.75 -5.60
C SER A 396 16.46 -25.52 -6.49
N ILE A 397 16.42 -25.25 -7.79
CA ILE A 397 17.34 -25.81 -8.79
C ILE A 397 18.74 -25.22 -8.60
N GLU A 398 18.79 -23.93 -8.28
CA GLU A 398 20.02 -23.17 -8.10
C GLU A 398 19.80 -22.05 -7.07
N GLU A 399 20.84 -21.71 -6.31
CA GLU A 399 20.90 -20.52 -5.46
C GLU A 399 22.20 -19.79 -5.76
N PHE A 400 22.12 -18.49 -6.08
CA PHE A 400 23.27 -17.67 -6.42
C PHE A 400 23.16 -16.25 -5.85
N PHE A 401 24.30 -15.55 -5.80
CA PHE A 401 24.42 -14.21 -5.22
C PHE A 401 24.66 -13.18 -6.32
N VAL A 402 23.97 -12.03 -6.23
CA VAL A 402 24.07 -10.94 -7.24
C VAL A 402 24.48 -9.63 -6.57
#